data_AF-A0A8S9PNE8-F1
#
_entry.id   AF-A0A8S9PNE8-F1
#
_cell.length_a   1.000
_cell.length_b   1.000
_cell.length_c   1.000
_cell.angle_alpha   90.00
_cell.angle_beta   90.00
_cell.angle_gamma   90.00
#
_symmetry.space_group_name_H-M   'P 1'
#
loop_
_entity.id
_entity.type
_entity.pdbx_description
1 polymer ?
#
loop_
_entity_poly.entity_id
_entity_poly.type
_entity_poly.pdbx_seq_one_letter_code
_entity_poly.pdbx_strand_id
1 'polypeptide(L)'
;MPPPPARKEIVLALHAPSVVPVTQPKGRKRKFTKGGDGESSQQGGSSIASGLRGKFMSLIDGMISECGSETNRLAGELLELQGELQRDLGKTASSLLKEKKATKAKSSEVRRLQSQIEGDAGLVSRGIREAKDALRSEFQARLAKISAFLGSLECIRNMNLALATIEGGMAVVQSFQSETPPTFEGEEARLSGCKGDLAVVDGDFDLILADLKSACFLPTCSEGLEGKDPVLGGDAAPGLDEAMGEEGA
;
A
#
# COMPACT_ATOMS: atom_id res chain seq x y z
N MET A 1 8.11 2.76 16.23
CA MET A 1 8.16 3.54 14.97
C MET A 1 9.40 4.41 15.00
N PRO A 2 10.38 4.22 14.09
CA PRO A 2 11.53 5.10 14.04
C PRO A 2 11.16 6.46 13.41
N PRO A 3 11.82 7.56 13.79
CA PRO A 3 11.54 8.88 13.24
C PRO A 3 12.01 9.01 11.78
N PRO A 4 11.34 9.83 10.95
CA PRO A 4 11.69 9.99 9.55
C PRO A 4 13.04 10.73 9.39
N PRO A 5 13.84 10.42 8.35
CA PRO A 5 15.13 11.05 8.13
C PRO A 5 14.99 12.54 7.77
N ALA A 6 15.75 13.39 8.47
CA ALA A 6 15.81 14.82 8.20
C ALA A 6 16.38 15.09 6.80
N ARG A 7 15.58 15.72 5.94
CA ARG A 7 15.98 16.20 4.62
C ARG A 7 16.90 17.41 4.78
N LYS A 8 18.17 17.28 4.40
CA LYS A 8 19.10 18.40 4.31
C LYS A 8 18.96 19.00 2.92
N GLU A 9 18.27 20.13 2.84
CA GLU A 9 18.13 20.93 1.62
C GLU A 9 19.41 21.76 1.43
N ILE A 10 20.20 21.45 0.40
CA ILE A 10 21.39 22.22 0.05
C ILE A 10 20.93 23.31 -0.92
N VAL A 11 20.75 24.52 -0.41
CA VAL A 11 20.45 25.71 -1.22
C VAL A 11 21.75 26.15 -1.91
N LEU A 12 21.90 25.79 -3.19
CA LEU A 12 22.94 26.33 -4.07
C LEU A 12 22.52 27.72 -4.55
N ALA A 13 22.97 28.75 -3.83
CA ALA A 13 22.87 30.13 -4.29
C ALA A 13 23.80 30.34 -5.51
N LEU A 14 23.21 30.38 -6.71
CA LEU A 14 23.92 30.75 -7.94
C LEU A 14 24.15 32.26 -7.95
N HIS A 15 25.40 32.66 -7.72
CA HIS A 15 25.85 34.03 -7.95
C HIS A 15 26.01 34.26 -9.46
N ALA A 16 25.20 35.16 -10.04
CA ALA A 16 25.33 35.55 -11.43
C ALA A 16 26.60 36.41 -11.64
N PRO A 17 27.33 36.28 -12.77
CA PRO A 17 28.42 37.18 -13.10
C PRO A 17 27.88 38.50 -13.65
N SER A 18 28.24 39.60 -12.98
CA SER A 18 28.06 40.96 -13.47
C SER A 18 28.82 41.17 -14.79
N VAL A 19 28.09 41.49 -15.86
CA VAL A 19 28.65 41.91 -17.14
C VAL A 19 28.98 43.40 -17.06
N VAL A 20 30.26 43.73 -16.94
CA VAL A 20 30.79 45.08 -17.11
C VAL A 20 31.27 45.24 -18.56
N PRO A 21 30.70 46.15 -19.36
CA PRO A 21 31.25 46.44 -20.68
C PRO A 21 32.56 47.22 -20.55
N VAL A 22 33.65 46.60 -21.00
CA VAL A 22 34.96 47.21 -21.19
C VAL A 22 34.86 48.28 -22.28
N THR A 23 35.04 49.54 -21.90
CA THR A 23 35.14 50.67 -22.81
C THR A 23 36.45 50.60 -23.61
N GLN A 24 36.36 50.73 -24.93
CA GLN A 24 37.48 50.79 -25.88
C GLN A 24 38.45 51.95 -25.57
N PRO A 25 39.78 51.73 -25.63
CA PRO A 25 40.75 52.83 -25.64
C PRO A 25 40.77 53.50 -27.01
N LYS A 26 40.40 54.78 -27.01
CA LYS A 26 40.32 55.68 -28.16
C LYS A 26 41.73 55.94 -28.71
N GLY A 27 42.03 55.39 -29.89
CA GLY A 27 43.31 55.56 -30.59
C GLY A 27 43.59 57.02 -30.95
N ARG A 28 44.57 57.63 -30.26
CA ARG A 28 45.07 58.99 -30.51
C ARG A 28 46.08 58.96 -31.66
N LYS A 29 45.64 59.40 -32.85
CA LYS A 29 46.45 59.57 -34.07
C LYS A 29 47.60 60.57 -33.82
N ARG A 30 48.85 60.10 -33.83
CA ARG A 30 50.05 60.95 -33.75
C ARG A 30 50.58 61.18 -35.17
N LYS A 31 50.54 62.43 -35.63
CA LYS A 31 51.09 62.90 -36.90
C LYS A 31 52.62 62.96 -36.79
N PHE A 32 53.34 62.29 -37.69
CA PHE A 32 54.77 62.49 -37.87
C PHE A 32 54.99 63.54 -38.94
N THR A 33 55.61 64.65 -38.55
CA THR A 33 56.09 65.70 -39.45
C THR A 33 57.48 65.33 -39.96
N LYS A 34 57.60 65.36 -41.29
CA LYS A 34 58.84 65.26 -42.08
C LYS A 34 59.74 66.46 -41.77
N GLY A 35 60.91 66.21 -41.18
CA GLY A 35 62.10 67.06 -41.28
C GLY A 35 63.19 66.18 -41.88
N GLY A 36 63.94 66.57 -42.89
CA GLY A 36 64.37 67.89 -43.30
C GLY A 36 65.85 67.74 -43.55
N ASP A 37 66.24 67.68 -44.83
CA ASP A 37 67.60 67.50 -45.28
C ASP A 37 68.56 68.48 -44.61
N GLY A 38 69.66 67.94 -44.09
CA GLY A 38 70.75 68.68 -43.48
C GLY A 38 72.05 67.95 -43.74
N GLU A 39 72.58 68.14 -44.95
CA GLU A 39 73.96 67.81 -45.28
C GLU A 39 74.91 68.52 -44.31
N SER A 40 75.92 67.80 -43.81
CA SER A 40 77.15 68.46 -43.36
C SER A 40 78.37 67.69 -43.86
N SER A 41 79.22 68.50 -44.50
CA SER A 41 80.44 68.22 -45.20
C SER A 41 81.45 67.41 -44.39
N GLN A 42 82.21 66.60 -45.13
CA GLN A 42 83.51 66.06 -44.76
C GLN A 42 84.38 67.12 -44.04
N GLN A 43 85.21 66.65 -43.11
CA GLN A 43 86.66 66.54 -43.31
C GLN A 43 87.43 66.74 -42.01
N GLY A 44 88.30 65.76 -41.69
CA GLY A 44 89.49 65.99 -40.88
C GLY A 44 89.47 65.39 -39.48
N GLY A 45 90.23 64.31 -39.30
CA GLY A 45 90.87 64.02 -38.01
C GLY A 45 90.76 62.57 -37.52
N SER A 46 91.93 61.96 -37.32
CA SER A 46 92.25 60.81 -36.45
C SER A 46 92.05 59.40 -37.01
N SER A 47 93.15 58.80 -37.48
CA SER A 47 93.27 57.38 -37.87
C SER A 47 93.27 56.39 -36.69
N ILE A 48 92.70 56.77 -35.55
CA ILE A 48 92.58 55.93 -34.33
C ILE A 48 91.13 55.91 -33.83
N ALA A 49 90.37 57.02 -33.97
CA ALA A 49 88.95 57.08 -33.61
C ALA A 49 88.02 56.38 -34.62
N SER A 50 88.40 56.33 -35.90
CA SER A 50 87.63 55.63 -36.96
C SER A 50 87.58 54.11 -36.76
N GLY A 51 88.68 53.52 -36.26
CA GLY A 51 88.75 52.09 -35.94
C GLY A 51 87.87 51.68 -34.77
N LEU A 52 87.73 52.53 -33.75
CA LEU A 52 86.83 52.30 -32.60
C LEU A 52 85.36 52.45 -32.99
N ARG A 53 85.02 53.43 -33.84
CA ARG A 53 83.64 53.62 -34.34
C ARG A 53 83.15 52.44 -35.16
N GLY A 54 83.98 51.92 -36.07
CA GLY A 54 83.65 50.73 -36.86
C GLY A 54 83.43 49.48 -36.00
N LYS A 55 84.29 49.26 -34.99
CA LYS A 55 84.13 48.16 -34.03
C LYS A 55 82.85 48.26 -33.21
N PHE A 56 82.51 49.47 -32.74
CA PHE A 56 81.28 49.70 -31.98
C PHE A 56 80.03 49.44 -32.84
N MET A 57 80.01 49.93 -34.09
CA MET A 57 78.90 49.66 -35.01
C MET A 57 78.77 48.17 -35.32
N SER A 58 79.88 47.47 -35.54
CA SER A 58 79.87 46.02 -35.79
C SER A 58 79.41 45.21 -34.58
N LEU A 59 79.74 45.63 -33.35
CA LEU A 59 79.24 45.00 -32.13
C LEU A 59 77.72 45.19 -31.98
N ILE A 60 77.23 46.41 -32.20
CA ILE A 60 75.79 46.69 -32.16
C ILE A 60 75.04 45.87 -33.22
N ASP A 61 75.54 45.85 -34.46
CA ASP A 61 74.91 45.11 -35.55
C ASP A 61 74.89 43.60 -35.25
N GLY A 62 75.98 43.06 -34.68
CA GLY A 62 76.04 41.70 -34.18
C GLY A 62 74.98 41.40 -33.11
N MET A 63 74.85 42.27 -32.10
CA MET A 63 73.85 42.11 -31.03
C MET A 63 72.41 42.22 -31.56
N ILE A 64 72.15 43.11 -32.51
CA ILE A 64 70.83 43.26 -33.15
C ILE A 64 70.52 42.02 -33.98
N SER A 65 71.50 41.51 -34.74
CA SER A 65 71.37 40.30 -35.54
C SER A 65 71.10 39.07 -34.68
N GLU A 66 71.86 38.91 -33.58
CA GLU A 66 71.67 37.84 -32.60
C GLU A 66 70.27 37.91 -31.99
N CYS A 67 69.86 39.07 -31.47
CA CYS A 67 68.53 39.29 -30.91
C CYS A 67 67.41 39.01 -31.92
N GLY A 68 67.57 39.45 -33.18
CA GLY A 68 66.63 39.17 -34.26
C GLY A 68 66.54 37.67 -34.57
N SER A 69 67.67 36.97 -34.59
CA SER A 69 67.73 35.53 -34.85
C SER A 69 67.08 34.70 -33.73
N GLU A 70 67.31 35.08 -32.47
CA GLU A 70 66.68 34.45 -31.31
C GLU A 70 65.16 34.68 -31.30
N THR A 71 64.73 35.90 -31.64
CA THR A 71 63.30 36.24 -31.75
C THR A 71 62.62 35.37 -32.80
N ASN A 72 63.24 35.19 -33.97
CA ASN A 72 62.70 34.34 -35.03
C ASN A 72 62.66 32.86 -34.63
N ARG A 73 63.68 32.37 -33.90
CA ARG A 73 63.70 31.00 -33.36
C ARG A 73 62.54 30.77 -32.39
N LEU A 74 62.38 31.66 -31.41
CA LEU A 74 61.30 31.60 -30.43
C LEU A 74 59.91 31.72 -31.08
N ALA A 75 59.77 32.56 -32.10
CA ALA A 75 58.52 32.68 -32.86
C ALA A 75 58.15 31.37 -33.58
N GLY A 76 59.15 30.66 -34.12
CA GLY A 76 58.96 29.32 -34.69
C GLY A 76 58.51 28.29 -33.66
N GLU A 77 59.19 28.22 -32.52
CA GLU A 77 58.84 27.32 -31.41
C GLU A 77 57.42 27.57 -30.88
N LEU A 78 57.01 28.84 -30.75
CA LEU A 78 55.64 29.18 -30.35
C LEU A 78 54.58 28.72 -31.36
N LEU A 79 54.86 28.84 -32.66
CA LEU A 79 53.93 28.40 -33.70
C LEU A 79 53.79 26.88 -33.72
N GLU A 80 54.89 26.16 -33.50
CA GLU A 80 54.91 24.70 -33.39
C GLU A 80 54.13 24.21 -32.17
N LEU A 81 54.41 24.80 -30.99
CA LEU A 81 53.67 24.51 -29.75
C LEU A 81 52.18 24.85 -29.89
N GLN A 82 51.82 25.92 -30.59
CA GLN A 82 50.43 26.26 -30.88
C GLN A 82 49.76 25.18 -31.74
N GLY A 83 50.46 24.70 -32.78
CA GLY A 83 49.97 23.61 -33.63
C GLY A 83 49.83 22.27 -32.90
N GLU A 84 50.76 21.95 -32.01
CA GLU A 84 50.69 20.77 -31.12
C GLU A 84 49.50 20.85 -30.16
N LEU A 85 49.38 21.95 -29.43
CA LEU A 85 48.29 22.17 -28.50
C LEU A 85 46.93 22.07 -29.20
N GLN A 86 46.81 22.65 -30.40
CA GLN A 86 45.57 22.60 -31.18
C GLN A 86 45.22 21.17 -31.62
N ARG A 87 46.22 20.36 -32.01
CA ARG A 87 46.02 18.94 -32.34
C ARG A 87 45.59 18.13 -31.12
N ASP A 88 46.24 18.33 -29.98
CA ASP A 88 45.96 17.58 -28.76
C ASP A 88 44.62 17.97 -28.14
N LEU A 89 44.25 19.24 -28.20
CA LEU A 89 42.91 19.69 -27.86
C LEU A 89 41.84 19.04 -28.76
N GLY A 90 42.11 18.95 -30.07
CA GLY A 90 41.25 18.26 -31.02
C GLY A 90 41.05 16.77 -30.70
N LYS A 91 42.13 16.06 -30.37
CA LYS A 91 42.08 14.64 -29.93
C LYS A 91 41.28 14.49 -28.64
N THR A 92 41.53 15.36 -27.66
CA THR A 92 40.86 15.35 -26.36
C THR A 92 39.35 15.57 -26.53
N ALA A 93 38.95 16.59 -27.29
CA ALA A 93 37.55 16.90 -27.57
C ALA A 93 36.83 15.74 -28.30
N SER A 94 37.51 15.11 -29.27
CA SER A 94 36.97 13.95 -29.99
C SER A 94 36.75 12.75 -29.08
N SER A 95 37.72 12.44 -28.19
CA SER A 95 37.59 11.33 -27.23
C SER A 95 36.44 11.57 -26.25
N LEU A 96 36.32 12.80 -25.72
CA LEU A 96 35.27 13.20 -24.80
C LEU A 96 33.89 13.11 -25.44
N LEU A 97 33.76 13.49 -26.72
CA LEU A 97 32.51 13.35 -27.46
C LEU A 97 32.09 11.87 -27.60
N LYS A 98 33.04 10.99 -27.92
CA LYS A 98 32.78 9.54 -28.03
C LYS A 98 32.37 8.95 -26.68
N GLU A 99 33.07 9.31 -25.61
CA GLU A 99 32.75 8.91 -24.25
C GLU A 99 31.36 9.41 -23.83
N LYS A 100 31.05 10.70 -24.04
CA LYS A 100 29.73 11.29 -23.75
C LYS A 100 28.60 10.59 -24.48
N LYS A 101 28.82 10.16 -25.73
CA LYS A 101 27.83 9.37 -26.48
C LYS A 101 27.64 7.99 -25.85
N ALA A 102 28.71 7.31 -25.47
CA ALA A 102 28.64 6.01 -24.81
C ALA A 102 27.97 6.08 -23.43
N THR A 103 28.27 7.09 -22.61
CA THR A 103 27.64 7.28 -21.30
C THR A 103 26.17 7.61 -21.42
N LYS A 104 25.76 8.41 -22.43
CA LYS A 104 24.34 8.66 -22.72
C LYS A 104 23.59 7.37 -23.08
N ALA A 105 24.18 6.51 -23.91
CA ALA A 105 23.60 5.22 -24.27
C ALA A 105 23.44 4.29 -23.05
N LYS A 106 24.46 4.23 -22.18
CA LYS A 106 24.38 3.50 -20.91
C LYS A 106 23.30 4.07 -19.99
N SER A 107 23.19 5.40 -19.90
CA SER A 107 22.17 6.06 -19.07
C SER A 107 20.74 5.77 -19.55
N SER A 108 20.49 5.73 -20.86
CA SER A 108 19.18 5.33 -21.38
C SER A 108 18.84 3.88 -21.07
N GLU A 109 19.83 2.98 -21.10
CA GLU A 109 19.63 1.58 -20.76
C GLU A 109 19.34 1.40 -19.27
N VAL A 110 20.04 2.11 -18.39
CA VAL A 110 19.74 2.14 -16.95
C VAL A 110 18.31 2.58 -16.71
N ARG A 111 17.84 3.64 -17.40
CA ARG A 111 16.45 4.10 -17.29
C ARG A 111 15.46 3.02 -17.74
N ARG A 112 15.74 2.35 -18.87
CA ARG A 112 14.90 1.27 -19.40
C ARG A 112 14.78 0.12 -18.41
N LEU A 113 15.91 -0.33 -17.86
CA LEU A 113 15.96 -1.40 -16.87
C LEU A 113 15.26 -0.99 -15.56
N GLN A 114 15.42 0.25 -15.11
CA GLN A 114 14.73 0.76 -13.92
C GLN A 114 13.21 0.71 -14.10
N SER A 115 12.68 1.16 -15.25
CA SER A 115 11.25 1.08 -15.55
C SER A 115 10.74 -0.37 -15.64
N GLN A 116 11.56 -1.29 -16.14
CA GLN A 116 11.20 -2.71 -16.21
C GLN A 116 11.11 -3.34 -14.81
N ILE A 117 12.09 -3.07 -13.94
CA ILE A 117 12.09 -3.56 -12.55
C ILE A 117 10.87 -3.05 -11.79
N GLU A 118 10.51 -1.78 -11.97
CA GLU A 118 9.33 -1.18 -11.33
C GLU A 118 8.02 -1.83 -11.83
N GLY A 119 7.92 -2.09 -13.13
CA GLY A 119 6.81 -2.83 -13.71
C GLY A 119 6.68 -4.25 -13.16
N ASP A 120 7.80 -4.98 -13.10
CA ASP A 120 7.84 -6.38 -12.64
C ASP A 120 7.49 -6.50 -11.15
N ALA A 121 7.92 -5.57 -10.30
CA ALA A 121 7.54 -5.53 -8.89
C ALA A 121 6.01 -5.40 -8.71
N GLY A 122 5.36 -4.63 -9.60
CA GLY A 122 3.90 -4.52 -9.66
C GLY A 122 3.22 -5.84 -10.05
N LEU A 123 3.81 -6.59 -10.98
CA LEU A 123 3.29 -7.90 -11.42
C LEU A 123 3.41 -8.97 -10.34
N VAL A 124 4.55 -9.06 -9.65
CA VAL A 124 4.75 -10.01 -8.54
C VAL A 124 3.73 -9.75 -7.43
N SER A 125 3.54 -8.49 -7.04
CA SER A 125 2.58 -8.10 -6.01
C SER A 125 1.14 -8.45 -6.38
N ARG A 126 0.79 -8.29 -7.66
CA ARG A 126 -0.52 -8.68 -8.20
C ARG A 126 -0.71 -10.19 -8.15
N GLY A 127 0.25 -10.98 -8.63
CA GLY A 127 0.18 -12.43 -8.62
C GLY A 127 0.04 -13.00 -7.20
N ILE A 128 0.77 -12.46 -6.22
CA ILE A 128 0.64 -12.86 -4.81
C ILE A 128 -0.78 -12.59 -4.28
N ARG A 129 -1.35 -11.42 -4.62
CA ARG A 129 -2.72 -11.06 -4.21
C ARG A 129 -3.74 -12.02 -4.81
N GLU A 130 -3.66 -12.27 -6.10
CA GLU A 130 -4.56 -13.19 -6.82
C GLU A 130 -4.47 -14.62 -6.26
N ALA A 131 -3.25 -15.13 -6.01
CA ALA A 131 -3.05 -16.46 -5.43
C ALA A 131 -3.65 -16.56 -4.01
N LYS A 132 -3.48 -15.52 -3.19
CA LYS A 132 -4.06 -15.44 -1.85
C LYS A 132 -5.59 -15.45 -1.91
N ASP A 133 -6.18 -14.69 -2.82
CA ASP A 133 -7.63 -14.60 -2.97
C ASP A 133 -8.24 -15.90 -3.52
N ALA A 134 -7.53 -16.59 -4.42
CA ALA A 134 -7.88 -17.92 -4.90
C ALA A 134 -7.86 -18.95 -3.76
N LEU A 135 -6.79 -18.98 -2.96
CA LEU A 135 -6.67 -19.87 -1.80
C LEU A 135 -7.79 -19.61 -0.77
N ARG A 136 -8.09 -18.34 -0.50
CA ARG A 136 -9.20 -17.96 0.40
C ARG A 136 -10.54 -18.49 -0.12
N SER A 137 -10.80 -18.34 -1.40
CA SER A 137 -12.02 -18.82 -2.04
C SER A 137 -12.13 -20.34 -1.97
N GLU A 138 -11.03 -21.06 -2.19
CA GLU A 138 -11.00 -22.52 -2.08
C GLU A 138 -11.27 -22.99 -0.64
N PHE A 139 -10.64 -22.35 0.34
CA PHE A 139 -10.85 -22.69 1.75
C PHE A 139 -12.30 -22.44 2.17
N GLN A 140 -12.88 -21.32 1.76
CA GLN A 140 -14.29 -21.01 2.01
C GLN A 140 -15.23 -22.03 1.37
N ALA A 141 -14.96 -22.45 0.13
CA ALA A 141 -15.75 -23.48 -0.53
C ALA A 141 -15.66 -24.84 0.19
N ARG A 142 -14.47 -25.21 0.70
CA ARG A 142 -14.26 -26.44 1.49
C ARG A 142 -15.00 -26.37 2.83
N LEU A 143 -14.94 -25.23 3.54
CA LEU A 143 -15.69 -25.02 4.78
C LEU A 143 -17.20 -25.08 4.57
N ALA A 144 -17.72 -24.48 3.49
CA ALA A 144 -19.13 -24.56 3.14
C ALA A 144 -19.60 -26.01 2.93
N LYS A 145 -18.79 -26.83 2.23
CA LYS A 145 -19.08 -28.26 2.05
C LYS A 145 -19.09 -29.01 3.39
N ILE A 146 -18.11 -28.77 4.26
CA ILE A 146 -18.05 -29.38 5.59
C ILE A 146 -19.29 -28.98 6.41
N SER A 147 -19.66 -27.71 6.40
CA SER A 147 -20.85 -27.22 7.10
C SER A 147 -22.13 -27.90 6.62
N ALA A 148 -22.28 -28.11 5.30
CA ALA A 148 -23.42 -28.83 4.75
C ALA A 148 -23.44 -30.31 5.21
N PHE A 149 -22.29 -30.98 5.24
CA PHE A 149 -22.19 -32.35 5.75
C PHE A 149 -22.55 -32.45 7.22
N LEU A 150 -22.07 -31.52 8.06
CA LEU A 150 -22.40 -31.48 9.48
C LEU A 150 -23.90 -31.26 9.69
N GLY A 151 -24.54 -30.38 8.92
CA GLY A 151 -25.99 -30.20 8.95
C GLY A 151 -26.75 -31.48 8.60
N SER A 152 -26.28 -32.23 7.60
CA SER A 152 -26.87 -33.53 7.24
C SER A 152 -26.69 -34.57 8.35
N LEU A 153 -25.53 -34.61 9.00
CA LEU A 153 -25.27 -35.55 10.09
C LEU A 153 -26.15 -35.25 11.31
N GLU A 154 -26.36 -33.98 11.64
CA GLU A 154 -27.26 -33.57 12.72
C GLU A 154 -28.71 -33.99 12.40
N CYS A 155 -29.14 -33.89 11.15
CA CYS A 155 -30.45 -34.39 10.71
C CYS A 155 -30.60 -35.89 10.94
N ILE A 156 -29.59 -36.70 10.57
CA ILE A 156 -29.59 -38.16 10.79
C ILE A 156 -29.64 -38.47 12.29
N ARG A 157 -28.86 -37.75 13.11
CA ARG A 157 -28.87 -37.92 14.57
C ARG A 157 -30.26 -37.67 15.15
N ASN A 158 -30.92 -36.59 14.75
CA ASN A 158 -32.26 -36.26 15.21
C ASN A 158 -33.30 -37.32 14.80
N MET A 159 -33.17 -37.85 13.59
CA MET A 159 -34.01 -38.96 13.12
C MET A 159 -33.81 -40.22 13.98
N ASN A 160 -32.56 -40.59 14.29
CA ASN A 160 -32.27 -41.75 15.14
C ASN A 160 -32.82 -41.59 16.57
N LEU A 161 -32.75 -40.38 17.14
CA LEU A 161 -33.35 -40.09 18.45
C LEU A 161 -34.88 -40.21 18.43
N ALA A 162 -35.53 -39.74 17.37
CA ALA A 162 -36.97 -39.90 17.18
C ALA A 162 -37.36 -41.39 17.04
N LEU A 163 -36.60 -42.16 16.25
CA LEU A 163 -36.81 -43.60 16.11
C LEU A 163 -36.68 -44.35 17.45
N ALA A 164 -35.64 -44.05 18.24
CA ALA A 164 -35.47 -44.64 19.57
C ALA A 164 -36.64 -44.30 20.52
N THR A 165 -37.20 -43.09 20.40
CA THR A 165 -38.37 -42.67 21.20
C THR A 165 -39.62 -43.47 20.83
N ILE A 166 -39.86 -43.66 19.52
CA ILE A 166 -40.97 -44.47 19.02
C ILE A 166 -40.80 -45.94 19.44
N GLU A 167 -39.61 -46.50 19.27
CA GLU A 167 -39.29 -47.87 19.67
C GLU A 167 -39.54 -48.10 21.17
N GLY A 168 -39.09 -47.18 22.02
CA GLY A 168 -39.37 -47.21 23.46
C GLY A 168 -40.87 -47.17 23.77
N GLY A 169 -41.63 -46.31 23.09
CA GLY A 169 -43.10 -46.27 23.21
C GLY A 169 -43.78 -47.56 22.76
N MET A 170 -43.32 -48.16 21.66
CA MET A 170 -43.84 -49.45 21.18
C MET A 170 -43.56 -50.59 22.15
N ALA A 171 -42.39 -50.63 22.79
CA ALA A 171 -42.07 -51.65 23.80
C ALA A 171 -43.06 -51.60 24.99
N VAL A 172 -43.45 -50.40 25.42
CA VAL A 172 -44.49 -50.20 26.45
C VAL A 172 -45.86 -50.67 25.96
N VAL A 173 -46.24 -50.39 24.72
CA VAL A 173 -47.50 -50.91 24.15
C VAL A 173 -47.50 -52.44 24.09
N GLN A 174 -46.39 -53.05 23.71
CA GLN A 174 -46.26 -54.51 23.66
C GLN A 174 -46.36 -55.15 25.05
N SER A 175 -45.84 -54.50 26.11
CA SER A 175 -46.01 -55.02 27.46
C SER A 175 -47.48 -55.13 27.85
N PHE A 176 -48.32 -54.16 27.46
CA PHE A 176 -49.77 -54.22 27.69
C PHE A 176 -50.49 -55.29 26.87
N GLN A 177 -49.98 -55.66 25.69
CA GLN A 177 -50.56 -56.76 24.88
C GLN A 177 -50.13 -58.15 25.38
N SER A 178 -48.97 -58.26 26.01
CA SER A 178 -48.45 -59.54 26.54
C SER A 178 -49.07 -59.93 27.89
N GLU A 179 -49.66 -58.97 28.59
CA GLU A 179 -50.50 -59.25 29.74
C GLU A 179 -51.77 -59.96 29.24
N THR A 180 -51.93 -61.23 29.60
CA THR A 180 -53.06 -62.05 29.15
C THR A 180 -54.34 -61.27 29.46
N PRO A 181 -55.22 -60.99 28.48
CA PRO A 181 -56.44 -60.24 28.74
C PRO A 181 -57.12 -60.90 29.94
N PRO A 182 -57.40 -60.15 31.04
CA PRO A 182 -58.03 -60.77 32.18
C PRO A 182 -59.31 -61.43 31.67
N THR A 183 -59.42 -62.74 31.91
CA THR A 183 -60.62 -63.47 31.48
C THR A 183 -61.82 -62.80 32.13
N PHE A 184 -62.91 -62.64 31.38
CA PHE A 184 -64.11 -61.97 31.87
C PHE A 184 -64.56 -62.53 33.24
N GLU A 185 -64.43 -63.84 33.44
CA GLU A 185 -64.67 -64.53 34.72
C GLU A 185 -63.71 -64.16 35.85
N GLY A 186 -62.43 -63.91 35.54
CA GLY A 186 -61.45 -63.46 36.53
C GLY A 186 -61.75 -62.05 37.06
N GLU A 187 -62.18 -61.15 36.17
CA GLU A 187 -62.64 -59.81 36.57
C GLU A 187 -64.00 -59.84 37.26
N GLU A 188 -64.92 -60.70 36.83
CA GLU A 188 -66.20 -60.91 37.52
C GLU A 188 -65.98 -61.42 38.95
N ALA A 189 -65.02 -62.33 39.16
CA ALA A 189 -64.65 -62.80 40.50
C ALA A 189 -64.04 -61.70 41.38
N ARG A 190 -63.19 -60.83 40.80
CA ARG A 190 -62.61 -59.68 41.52
C ARG A 190 -63.69 -58.66 41.91
N LEU A 191 -64.58 -58.31 40.98
CA LEU A 191 -65.70 -57.40 41.22
C LEU A 191 -66.71 -57.99 42.21
N SER A 192 -66.95 -59.30 42.17
CA SER A 192 -67.78 -60.02 43.13
C SER A 192 -67.16 -60.00 44.54
N GLY A 193 -65.84 -60.09 44.66
CA GLY A 193 -65.13 -59.89 45.92
C GLY A 193 -65.37 -58.49 46.51
N CYS A 194 -65.18 -57.44 45.70
CA CYS A 194 -65.44 -56.05 46.12
C CYS A 194 -66.92 -55.79 46.44
N LYS A 195 -67.84 -56.50 45.81
CA LYS A 195 -69.29 -56.42 46.10
C LYS A 195 -69.61 -56.88 47.53
N GLY A 196 -68.86 -57.85 48.07
CA GLY A 196 -68.97 -58.27 49.46
C GLY A 196 -68.53 -57.18 50.44
N ASP A 197 -67.44 -56.48 50.12
CA ASP A 197 -66.91 -55.39 50.96
C ASP A 197 -67.83 -54.17 50.96
N LEU A 198 -68.48 -53.87 49.82
CA LEU A 198 -69.46 -52.78 49.74
C LEU A 198 -70.77 -53.10 50.47
N ALA A 199 -71.14 -54.39 50.56
CA ALA A 199 -72.31 -54.84 51.33
C ALA A 199 -72.11 -54.78 52.86
N VAL A 200 -70.86 -54.65 53.33
CA VAL A 200 -70.53 -54.46 54.76
C VAL A 200 -70.54 -52.97 55.16
N VAL A 201 -70.46 -52.06 54.19
CA VAL A 201 -70.72 -50.64 54.43
C VAL A 201 -72.23 -50.48 54.61
N ASP A 202 -72.70 -50.68 55.85
CA ASP A 202 -74.02 -50.26 56.34
C ASP A 202 -74.07 -48.73 56.44
N GLY A 203 -73.74 -48.07 55.33
CA GLY A 203 -73.91 -46.65 55.15
C GLY A 203 -75.34 -46.45 54.68
N ASP A 204 -76.11 -45.70 55.46
CA ASP A 204 -77.43 -45.26 55.06
C ASP A 204 -77.29 -44.41 53.77
N PHE A 205 -77.47 -45.06 52.62
CA PHE A 205 -77.41 -44.42 51.33
C PHE A 205 -78.45 -43.30 51.23
N ASP A 206 -79.55 -43.37 51.98
CA ASP A 206 -80.53 -42.29 52.07
C ASP A 206 -79.98 -41.10 52.85
N LEU A 207 -79.16 -41.32 53.89
CA LEU A 207 -78.45 -40.26 54.61
C LEU A 207 -77.38 -39.60 53.74
N ILE A 208 -76.57 -40.37 53.01
CA ILE A 208 -75.57 -39.82 52.08
C ILE A 208 -76.26 -39.07 50.92
N LEU A 209 -77.36 -39.60 50.41
CA LEU A 209 -78.15 -38.96 49.36
C LEU A 209 -78.88 -37.71 49.87
N ALA A 210 -79.33 -37.71 51.12
CA ALA A 210 -79.91 -36.54 51.79
C ALA A 210 -78.87 -35.47 52.08
N ASP A 211 -77.67 -35.85 52.51
CA ASP A 211 -76.55 -34.94 52.77
C ASP A 211 -76.05 -34.32 51.46
N LEU A 212 -76.00 -35.10 50.38
CA LEU A 212 -75.70 -34.61 49.03
C LEU A 212 -76.81 -33.71 48.49
N LYS A 213 -78.09 -34.07 48.66
CA LYS A 213 -79.23 -33.19 48.28
C LYS A 213 -79.21 -31.89 49.06
N SER A 214 -78.90 -31.94 50.36
CA SER A 214 -78.69 -30.79 51.23
C SER A 214 -77.55 -29.90 50.72
N ALA A 215 -76.40 -30.50 50.38
CA ALA A 215 -75.25 -29.80 49.83
C ALA A 215 -75.51 -29.23 48.41
N CYS A 216 -76.45 -29.81 47.65
CA CYS A 216 -76.86 -29.33 46.33
C CYS A 216 -78.00 -28.29 46.37
N PHE A 217 -78.55 -27.93 47.53
CA PHE A 217 -79.30 -26.68 47.67
C PHE A 217 -78.31 -25.51 47.77
N LEU A 218 -77.77 -25.12 46.62
CA LEU A 218 -77.16 -23.81 46.46
C LEU A 218 -78.20 -22.73 46.85
N PRO A 219 -77.81 -21.66 47.56
CA PRO A 219 -78.58 -20.44 47.56
C PRO A 219 -78.85 -20.05 46.11
N THR A 220 -80.12 -19.93 45.78
CA THR A 220 -80.61 -19.43 44.50
C THR A 220 -79.83 -18.19 44.07
N CYS A 221 -79.42 -18.21 42.81
CA CYS A 221 -78.74 -17.17 42.05
C CYS A 221 -79.16 -15.74 42.40
N SER A 222 -78.20 -14.82 42.47
CA SER A 222 -78.42 -13.40 42.15
C SER A 222 -77.42 -12.97 41.09
N GLU A 223 -77.96 -12.75 39.89
CA GLU A 223 -77.65 -11.66 38.97
C GLU A 223 -76.72 -10.57 39.54
N GLY A 224 -75.70 -10.16 38.78
CA GLY A 224 -74.97 -8.93 39.08
C GLY A 224 -73.58 -8.77 38.45
N LEU A 225 -73.56 -8.54 37.13
CA LEU A 225 -72.72 -7.60 36.37
C LEU A 225 -71.30 -7.20 36.88
N GLU A 226 -70.37 -7.28 35.92
CA GLU A 226 -69.45 -6.20 35.56
C GLU A 226 -68.29 -5.87 36.50
N GLY A 227 -67.06 -6.16 36.03
CA GLY A 227 -65.88 -5.67 36.74
C GLY A 227 -64.55 -6.23 36.26
N LYS A 228 -64.01 -5.60 35.22
CA LYS A 228 -62.60 -5.19 35.03
C LYS A 228 -61.43 -6.20 35.12
N ASP A 229 -60.58 -6.08 34.11
CA ASP A 229 -59.21 -6.58 33.96
C ASP A 229 -58.35 -6.58 35.23
N PRO A 230 -57.33 -7.46 35.24
CA PRO A 230 -56.00 -7.08 35.67
C PRO A 230 -54.99 -7.19 34.52
N VAL A 231 -54.55 -6.00 34.09
CA VAL A 231 -53.22 -5.71 33.54
C VAL A 231 -52.14 -6.45 34.32
N LEU A 232 -51.11 -6.93 33.60
CA LEU A 232 -49.66 -6.97 33.91
C LEU A 232 -49.05 -8.12 33.07
N GLY A 233 -48.07 -7.94 32.17
CA GLY A 233 -47.27 -6.80 31.80
C GLY A 233 -46.12 -7.25 30.86
N GLY A 234 -45.54 -6.27 30.17
CA GLY A 234 -44.13 -6.30 29.75
C GLY A 234 -43.80 -7.05 28.46
N ASP A 235 -44.10 -6.45 27.31
CA ASP A 235 -43.39 -6.76 26.06
C ASP A 235 -42.38 -5.65 25.77
N ALA A 236 -41.10 -6.00 25.91
CA ALA A 236 -39.96 -5.15 25.65
C ALA A 236 -39.28 -5.63 24.37
N ALA A 237 -39.36 -4.81 23.32
CA ALA A 237 -38.60 -4.97 22.09
C ALA A 237 -37.09 -4.84 22.34
N PRO A 238 -36.28 -5.49 21.50
CA PRO A 238 -35.40 -4.72 20.62
C PRO A 238 -35.33 -5.37 19.23
N GLY A 239 -35.12 -4.70 18.11
CA GLY A 239 -34.72 -3.35 17.77
C GLY A 239 -34.41 -3.42 16.27
N LEU A 240 -34.82 -2.42 15.49
CA LEU A 240 -34.48 -2.36 14.07
C LEU A 240 -34.05 -0.93 13.77
N ASP A 241 -32.73 -0.82 13.60
CA ASP A 241 -31.97 0.37 13.25
C ASP A 241 -31.88 0.41 11.72
N GLU A 242 -32.48 1.42 11.08
CA GLU A 242 -32.15 1.80 9.71
C GLU A 242 -32.02 3.33 9.63
N ALA A 243 -30.78 3.79 9.79
CA ALA A 243 -30.34 5.10 9.37
C ALA A 243 -29.92 5.04 7.89
N MET A 244 -30.70 5.65 7.00
CA MET A 244 -30.24 6.02 5.65
C MET A 244 -30.04 7.54 5.63
N GLY A 245 -28.78 7.94 5.50
CA GLY A 245 -28.36 9.31 5.30
C GLY A 245 -27.57 9.46 4.00
N GLU A 246 -27.76 10.63 3.39
CA GLU A 246 -27.04 11.27 2.27
C GLU A 246 -27.31 10.82 0.83
N GLU A 247 -28.03 11.68 0.11
CA GLU A 247 -27.66 12.10 -1.24
C GLU A 247 -27.72 13.63 -1.31
N GLY A 248 -26.54 14.26 -1.37
CA GLY A 248 -26.37 15.69 -1.58
C GLY A 248 -26.20 15.99 -3.07
N ALA A 249 -26.80 17.09 -3.51
CA ALA A 249 -26.56 17.76 -4.79
C ALA A 249 -25.64 18.98 -4.60
#